data_AF-A0A2H0QHA7-F1
#
_entry.id   AF-A0A2H0QHA7-F1
#
_cell.length_a   1.000
_cell.length_b   1.000
_cell.length_c   1.000
_cell.angle_alpha   90.00
_cell.angle_beta   90.00
_cell.angle_gamma   90.00
#
_symmetry.space_group_name_H-M   'P 1'
#
loop_
_entity.id
_entity.type
_entity.pdbx_description
1 polymer ?
#
loop_
_entity_poly.entity_id
_entity_poly.type
_entity_poly.pdbx_seq_one_letter_code
_entity_poly.pdbx_strand_id
1 'polypeptide(L)'
;MKLNSGIDFVTGNRRSPESYFHFPVSIMPFVYSRHMCGIYFNQVVRFLFGLESRDTQAGIKAMTRDFARTSYALQACPGFLFDIEFFMVAQANGLKHTEIPVHLNLDHQVTTIKICKELVVSFYWLSKIFIKKMTGHYKQQNALDHHEEDCAQECHIAADDWGLSPAINRGILKLAQGGIVKRVSVMPECSFANYLLDDLKKIKDLEIGLHLNFTYKKKVDSPLKFLFFMFNPLISPRFKKSYIQEQIDSQLKAMQNLDLHPMHIDGHHHCHIFPYVAPLVAQTAEKLKIKQTRLPTESSLWLSNKFLLPFLSLFAKKSFEKHQLNYRPFFYPTLKLLKDDAKLRKALSRKSGFEVIVHPADEADLHLNDCADHYNHERVIEYKSLTNL
;
A
#
# COMPACT_ATOMS: atom_id res chain seq x y z
N MET A 1 -11.74 28.78 -23.67
CA MET A 1 -12.51 30.06 -23.66
C MET A 1 -13.14 30.36 -22.30
N LYS A 2 -13.82 29.42 -21.60
CA LYS A 2 -14.38 29.65 -20.24
C LYS A 2 -13.47 29.28 -19.05
N LEU A 3 -12.58 28.29 -19.17
CA LEU A 3 -11.64 27.97 -18.07
C LEU A 3 -10.61 29.09 -17.84
N ASN A 4 -10.19 29.78 -18.90
CA ASN A 4 -9.24 30.89 -18.83
C ASN A 4 -9.81 32.16 -18.17
N SER A 5 -11.12 32.20 -17.89
CA SER A 5 -11.78 33.32 -17.19
C SER A 5 -11.95 33.06 -15.68
N GLY A 6 -11.13 32.16 -15.11
CA GLY A 6 -11.16 31.84 -13.67
C GLY A 6 -12.36 30.98 -13.24
N ILE A 7 -12.81 30.07 -14.11
CA ILE A 7 -13.84 29.06 -13.81
C ILE A 7 -13.13 27.72 -13.64
N ASP A 8 -13.40 27.03 -12.54
CA ASP A 8 -12.70 25.80 -12.15
C ASP A 8 -13.30 24.55 -12.80
N PHE A 9 -14.61 24.55 -13.00
CA PHE A 9 -15.37 23.42 -13.51
C PHE A 9 -16.44 23.85 -14.51
N VAL A 10 -16.41 23.28 -15.70
CA VAL A 10 -17.40 23.50 -16.77
C VAL A 10 -18.04 22.18 -17.14
N THR A 11 -19.37 22.13 -17.16
CA THR A 11 -20.12 20.93 -17.60
C THR A 11 -21.03 21.24 -18.77
N GLY A 12 -21.21 20.28 -19.66
CA GLY A 12 -22.31 20.31 -20.61
C GLY A 12 -23.65 20.23 -19.87
N ASN A 13 -24.69 20.85 -20.40
CA ASN A 13 -26.04 20.74 -19.86
C ASN A 13 -27.05 20.47 -20.98
N ARG A 14 -27.52 19.22 -21.08
CA ARG A 14 -28.53 18.82 -22.08
C ARG A 14 -29.92 19.38 -21.82
N ARG A 15 -30.11 20.07 -20.69
CA ARG A 15 -31.37 20.66 -20.23
C ARG A 15 -31.37 22.19 -20.35
N SER A 16 -30.32 22.78 -20.93
CA SER A 16 -30.34 24.19 -21.30
C SER A 16 -31.28 24.41 -22.49
N PRO A 17 -32.00 25.54 -22.56
CA PRO A 17 -32.88 25.87 -23.68
C PRO A 17 -32.17 25.91 -25.03
N GLU A 18 -30.87 26.19 -25.04
CA GLU A 18 -30.01 26.27 -26.22
C GLU A 18 -29.39 24.92 -26.60
N SER A 19 -29.68 23.85 -25.87
CA SER A 19 -29.21 22.49 -26.18
C SER A 19 -30.14 21.77 -27.15
N TYR A 20 -29.59 21.16 -28.19
CA TYR A 20 -30.34 20.48 -29.24
C TYR A 20 -29.94 19.01 -29.40
N PHE A 21 -30.93 18.18 -29.73
CA PHE A 21 -30.73 16.78 -30.06
C PHE A 21 -31.12 16.53 -31.51
N HIS A 22 -30.23 15.96 -32.29
CA HIS A 22 -30.47 15.53 -33.66
C HIS A 22 -30.50 14.01 -33.70
N PHE A 23 -31.65 13.43 -34.05
CA PHE A 23 -31.83 11.98 -34.10
C PHE A 23 -32.90 11.57 -35.13
N PRO A 24 -32.80 10.38 -35.73
CA PRO A 24 -33.86 9.80 -36.54
C PRO A 24 -35.15 9.60 -35.72
N VAL A 25 -36.31 9.83 -36.35
CA VAL A 25 -37.64 9.62 -35.72
C VAL A 25 -37.79 8.21 -35.16
N SER A 26 -37.15 7.21 -35.78
CA SER A 26 -37.15 5.81 -35.35
C SER A 26 -36.61 5.58 -33.93
N ILE A 27 -35.75 6.47 -33.42
CA ILE A 27 -35.20 6.36 -32.06
C ILE A 27 -35.81 7.38 -31.07
N MET A 28 -36.77 8.19 -31.51
CA MET A 28 -37.42 9.21 -30.69
C MET A 28 -38.03 8.65 -29.40
N PRO A 29 -38.79 7.53 -29.37
CA PRO A 29 -39.37 7.02 -28.13
C PRO A 29 -38.31 6.66 -27.08
N PHE A 30 -37.17 6.12 -27.54
CA PHE A 30 -36.05 5.76 -26.68
C PHE A 30 -35.34 7.01 -26.13
N VAL A 31 -35.02 7.98 -26.99
CA VAL A 31 -34.39 9.24 -26.59
C VAL A 31 -35.28 9.99 -25.60
N TYR A 32 -36.59 10.05 -25.87
CA TYR A 32 -37.57 10.68 -24.98
C TYR A 32 -37.66 9.97 -23.62
N SER A 33 -37.71 8.64 -23.60
CA SER A 33 -37.73 7.87 -22.35
C SER A 33 -36.48 8.15 -21.49
N ARG A 34 -35.29 8.15 -22.10
CA ARG A 34 -34.04 8.53 -21.41
C ARG A 34 -34.04 9.98 -20.96
N HIS A 35 -34.59 10.87 -21.77
CA HIS A 35 -34.74 12.28 -21.45
C HIS A 35 -35.56 12.43 -20.17
N MET A 36 -36.72 11.77 -20.08
CA MET A 36 -37.58 11.78 -18.89
C MET A 36 -36.92 11.13 -17.67
N CYS A 37 -36.32 9.94 -17.81
CA CYS A 37 -35.61 9.28 -16.70
C CYS A 37 -34.49 10.17 -16.13
N GLY A 38 -33.73 10.84 -17.01
CA GLY A 38 -32.68 11.75 -16.59
C GLY A 38 -33.23 12.99 -15.84
N ILE A 39 -34.44 13.47 -16.15
CA ILE A 39 -35.08 14.57 -15.42
C ILE A 39 -35.37 14.13 -13.98
N TYR A 40 -36.09 13.03 -13.82
CA TYR A 40 -36.44 12.52 -12.49
C TYR A 40 -35.20 12.17 -11.66
N PHE A 41 -34.20 11.54 -12.28
CA PHE A 41 -32.95 11.24 -11.62
C PHE A 41 -32.24 12.52 -11.12
N ASN A 42 -32.12 13.54 -11.97
CA ASN A 42 -31.48 14.80 -11.56
C ASN A 42 -32.31 15.56 -10.53
N GLN A 43 -33.64 15.45 -10.52
CA GLN A 43 -34.47 16.01 -9.44
C GLN A 43 -34.12 15.37 -8.09
N VAL A 44 -33.99 14.04 -8.02
CA VAL A 44 -33.60 13.33 -6.80
C VAL A 44 -32.19 13.72 -6.35
N VAL A 45 -31.22 13.73 -7.27
CA VAL A 45 -29.84 14.12 -6.97
C VAL A 45 -29.75 15.56 -6.46
N ARG A 46 -30.44 16.49 -7.11
CA ARG A 46 -30.46 17.90 -6.67
C ARG A 46 -31.07 18.05 -5.30
N PHE A 47 -32.13 17.33 -5.00
CA PHE A 47 -32.75 17.33 -3.67
C PHE A 47 -31.80 16.76 -2.59
N LEU A 48 -31.21 15.58 -2.82
CA LEU A 48 -30.32 14.92 -1.85
C LEU A 48 -29.03 15.71 -1.61
N PHE A 49 -28.48 16.32 -2.66
CA PHE A 49 -27.15 16.91 -2.62
C PHE A 49 -27.14 18.43 -2.67
N GLY A 50 -28.29 19.10 -2.78
CA GLY A 50 -28.38 20.56 -2.83
C GLY A 50 -27.62 21.13 -4.02
N LEU A 51 -27.79 20.54 -5.21
CA LEU A 51 -27.10 20.94 -6.44
C LEU A 51 -27.93 21.91 -7.28
N GLU A 52 -27.27 22.95 -7.79
CA GLU A 52 -27.88 23.91 -8.70
C GLU A 52 -27.96 23.37 -10.13
N SER A 53 -26.95 22.60 -10.54
CA SER A 53 -26.87 21.99 -11.87
C SER A 53 -28.07 21.11 -12.19
N ARG A 54 -28.59 21.26 -13.41
CA ARG A 54 -29.76 20.49 -13.91
C ARG A 54 -29.36 19.23 -14.67
N ASP A 55 -28.08 19.02 -14.94
CA ASP A 55 -27.57 17.86 -15.65
C ASP A 55 -26.19 17.44 -15.12
N THR A 56 -26.20 16.58 -14.12
CA THR A 56 -24.97 16.08 -13.50
C THR A 56 -24.23 15.05 -14.38
N GLN A 57 -24.92 14.45 -15.35
CA GLN A 57 -24.46 13.27 -16.09
C GLN A 57 -24.19 13.57 -17.57
N ALA A 58 -24.02 14.83 -17.92
CA ALA A 58 -23.53 15.18 -19.25
C ALA A 58 -22.07 14.72 -19.37
N GLY A 59 -21.75 13.96 -20.43
CA GLY A 59 -20.40 13.44 -20.64
C GLY A 59 -19.34 14.52 -20.91
N ILE A 60 -19.77 15.73 -21.30
CA ILE A 60 -18.88 16.86 -21.56
C ILE A 60 -18.51 17.52 -20.23
N LYS A 61 -17.25 17.43 -19.85
CA LYS A 61 -16.69 18.04 -18.65
C LYS A 61 -15.31 18.63 -18.97
N ALA A 62 -15.09 19.87 -18.57
CA ALA A 62 -13.80 20.53 -18.64
C ALA A 62 -13.47 21.12 -17.27
N MET A 63 -12.22 21.02 -16.85
CA MET A 63 -11.79 21.35 -15.49
C MET A 63 -10.38 21.91 -15.48
N THR A 64 -10.08 22.75 -14.49
CA THR A 64 -8.69 23.13 -14.20
C THR A 64 -7.92 21.92 -13.70
N ARG A 65 -6.59 21.97 -13.85
CA ARG A 65 -5.70 20.87 -13.43
C ARG A 65 -5.85 20.57 -11.93
N ASP A 66 -5.96 21.61 -11.11
CA ASP A 66 -6.02 21.48 -9.65
C ASP A 66 -7.37 20.91 -9.20
N PHE A 67 -8.46 21.34 -9.84
CA PHE A 67 -9.78 20.77 -9.59
C PHE A 67 -9.82 19.29 -10.00
N ALA A 68 -9.25 18.94 -11.16
CA ALA A 68 -9.18 17.56 -11.61
C ALA A 68 -8.42 16.68 -10.59
N ARG A 69 -7.21 17.09 -10.20
CA ARG A 69 -6.39 16.35 -9.23
C ARG A 69 -7.11 16.13 -7.92
N THR A 70 -7.70 17.18 -7.35
CA THR A 70 -8.44 17.12 -6.09
C THR A 70 -9.66 16.19 -6.21
N SER A 71 -10.41 16.34 -7.30
CA SER A 71 -11.60 15.54 -7.57
C SER A 71 -11.31 14.06 -7.72
N TYR A 72 -10.31 13.69 -8.52
CA TYR A 72 -9.93 12.29 -8.73
C TYR A 72 -9.31 11.66 -7.47
N ALA A 73 -8.56 12.43 -6.66
CA ALA A 73 -8.01 11.94 -5.39
C ALA A 73 -9.10 11.61 -4.35
N LEU A 74 -10.23 12.33 -4.40
CA LEU A 74 -11.34 12.16 -3.46
C LEU A 74 -12.43 11.20 -3.97
N GLN A 75 -12.42 10.86 -5.26
CA GLN A 75 -13.39 9.99 -5.91
C GLN A 75 -13.45 8.60 -5.23
N ALA A 76 -14.66 8.11 -5.00
CA ALA A 76 -14.90 6.80 -4.41
C ALA A 76 -15.83 5.93 -5.25
N CYS A 77 -16.66 6.51 -6.10
CA CYS A 77 -17.59 5.78 -6.95
C CYS A 77 -16.91 5.31 -8.25
N PRO A 78 -16.83 3.99 -8.53
CA PRO A 78 -16.14 3.43 -9.70
C PRO A 78 -17.05 3.28 -10.93
N GLY A 79 -18.16 4.01 -11.02
CA GLY A 79 -19.15 3.81 -12.09
C GLY A 79 -20.05 5.03 -12.27
N PHE A 80 -21.19 4.84 -12.94
CA PHE A 80 -22.11 5.88 -13.46
C PHE A 80 -22.38 7.12 -12.58
N LEU A 81 -22.27 7.02 -11.25
CA LEU A 81 -22.55 8.12 -10.33
C LEU A 81 -21.31 8.95 -9.94
N PHE A 82 -20.14 8.63 -10.49
CA PHE A 82 -18.90 9.35 -10.16
C PHE A 82 -18.98 10.85 -10.46
N ASP A 83 -19.73 11.23 -11.49
CA ASP A 83 -19.89 12.62 -11.90
C ASP A 83 -20.46 13.49 -10.77
N ILE A 84 -21.28 12.93 -9.87
CA ILE A 84 -21.85 13.65 -8.72
C ILE A 84 -20.75 14.08 -7.74
N GLU A 85 -19.72 13.26 -7.56
CA GLU A 85 -18.62 13.57 -6.63
C GLU A 85 -17.85 14.82 -7.07
N PHE A 86 -17.77 15.12 -8.38
CA PHE A 86 -17.18 16.37 -8.86
C PHE A 86 -17.98 17.59 -8.38
N PHE A 87 -19.30 17.53 -8.43
CA PHE A 87 -20.13 18.62 -7.89
C PHE A 87 -20.01 18.71 -6.38
N MET A 88 -19.82 17.59 -5.66
CA MET A 88 -19.59 17.60 -4.21
C MET A 88 -18.27 18.26 -3.85
N VAL A 89 -17.21 17.99 -4.59
CA VAL A 89 -15.90 18.64 -4.42
C VAL A 89 -15.99 20.13 -4.77
N ALA A 90 -16.65 20.50 -5.88
CA ALA A 90 -16.83 21.89 -6.25
C ALA A 90 -17.60 22.68 -5.15
N GLN A 91 -18.71 22.12 -4.67
CA GLN A 91 -19.55 22.73 -3.63
C GLN A 91 -18.81 22.84 -2.29
N ALA A 92 -18.12 21.78 -1.86
CA ALA A 92 -17.44 21.74 -0.57
C ALA A 92 -16.25 22.72 -0.49
N ASN A 93 -15.70 23.12 -1.63
CA ASN A 93 -14.52 23.98 -1.74
C ASN A 93 -14.83 25.37 -2.33
N GLY A 94 -16.11 25.70 -2.54
CA GLY A 94 -16.52 27.01 -3.07
C GLY A 94 -15.98 27.31 -4.47
N LEU A 95 -15.74 26.28 -5.28
CA LEU A 95 -15.16 26.42 -6.62
C LEU A 95 -16.19 26.90 -7.63
N LYS A 96 -15.75 27.67 -8.63
CA LYS A 96 -16.63 28.26 -9.63
C LYS A 96 -17.02 27.20 -10.67
N HIS A 97 -18.31 26.90 -10.73
CA HIS A 97 -18.91 25.99 -11.70
C HIS A 97 -19.77 26.76 -12.71
N THR A 98 -19.71 26.36 -13.99
CA THR A 98 -20.59 26.88 -15.04
C THR A 98 -21.06 25.77 -15.98
N GLU A 99 -22.16 26.02 -16.65
CA GLU A 99 -22.74 25.11 -17.63
C GLU A 99 -22.65 25.67 -19.05
N ILE A 100 -22.56 24.79 -20.03
CA ILE A 100 -22.61 25.12 -21.46
C ILE A 100 -23.67 24.28 -22.16
N PRO A 101 -24.39 24.84 -23.16
CA PRO A 101 -25.29 24.06 -23.99
C PRO A 101 -24.51 23.02 -24.79
N VAL A 102 -25.22 21.96 -25.19
CA VAL A 102 -24.66 20.82 -25.91
C VAL A 102 -25.54 20.45 -27.09
N HIS A 103 -24.90 20.11 -28.21
CA HIS A 103 -25.55 19.64 -29.42
C HIS A 103 -25.19 18.16 -29.59
N LEU A 104 -26.19 17.27 -29.52
CA LEU A 104 -25.97 15.82 -29.60
C LEU A 104 -26.55 15.25 -30.88
N ASN A 105 -25.73 14.50 -31.62
CA ASN A 105 -26.15 13.70 -32.76
C ASN A 105 -26.22 12.23 -32.34
N LEU A 106 -27.38 11.59 -32.50
CA LEU A 106 -27.61 10.20 -32.13
C LEU A 106 -28.12 9.43 -33.35
N ASP A 107 -27.27 8.58 -33.94
CA ASP A 107 -27.59 7.90 -35.20
C ASP A 107 -28.16 6.47 -35.00
N HIS A 108 -27.84 5.83 -33.86
CA HIS A 108 -28.23 4.44 -33.59
C HIS A 108 -28.67 4.22 -32.13
N GLN A 109 -29.50 3.19 -31.91
CA GLN A 109 -29.82 2.70 -30.56
C GLN A 109 -28.65 1.91 -30.00
N VAL A 110 -28.07 2.38 -28.89
CA VAL A 110 -27.17 1.57 -28.07
C VAL A 110 -28.03 0.86 -27.01
N THR A 111 -28.28 -0.44 -27.18
CA THR A 111 -28.82 -1.32 -26.13
C THR A 111 -27.72 -1.56 -25.08
N THR A 112 -27.92 -1.91 -23.81
CA THR A 112 -29.05 -2.35 -22.99
C THR A 112 -28.72 -1.94 -21.56
N ILE A 113 -29.70 -1.50 -20.75
CA ILE A 113 -29.50 -1.46 -19.30
C ILE A 113 -30.54 -2.39 -18.66
N LYS A 114 -30.06 -3.35 -17.85
CA LYS A 114 -30.90 -4.10 -16.90
C LYS A 114 -31.32 -3.12 -15.78
N ILE A 115 -32.37 -2.35 -16.05
CA ILE A 115 -32.85 -1.21 -15.23
C ILE A 115 -32.84 -1.53 -13.73
N CYS A 116 -33.35 -2.70 -13.32
CA CYS A 116 -33.44 -3.06 -11.90
C CYS A 116 -32.09 -3.24 -11.20
N LYS A 117 -31.07 -3.80 -11.87
CA LYS A 117 -29.74 -3.98 -11.26
C LYS A 117 -29.03 -2.64 -11.09
N GLU A 118 -29.14 -1.76 -12.08
CA GLU A 118 -28.58 -0.41 -11.99
C GLU A 118 -29.29 0.45 -10.94
N LEU A 119 -30.58 0.25 -10.70
CA LEU A 119 -31.31 0.96 -9.65
C LEU A 119 -30.76 0.63 -8.24
N VAL A 120 -30.51 -0.65 -7.94
CA VAL A 120 -29.96 -1.07 -6.64
C VAL A 120 -28.53 -0.54 -6.45
N VAL A 121 -27.70 -0.65 -7.50
CA VAL A 121 -26.32 -0.12 -7.48
C VAL A 121 -26.34 1.40 -7.31
N SER A 122 -27.24 2.09 -8.01
CA SER A 122 -27.38 3.54 -7.91
C SER A 122 -27.82 3.97 -6.51
N PHE A 123 -28.80 3.30 -5.91
CA PHE A 123 -29.25 3.60 -4.56
C PHE A 123 -28.14 3.41 -3.51
N TYR A 124 -27.39 2.31 -3.61
CA TYR A 124 -26.24 2.05 -2.73
C TYR A 124 -25.20 3.18 -2.81
N TRP A 125 -24.82 3.58 -4.03
CA TRP A 125 -23.80 4.60 -4.23
C TRP A 125 -24.29 6.01 -3.88
N LEU A 126 -25.53 6.37 -4.20
CA LEU A 126 -26.14 7.62 -3.75
C LEU A 126 -26.09 7.74 -2.22
N SER A 127 -26.44 6.65 -1.51
CA SER A 127 -26.36 6.60 -0.04
C SER A 127 -24.93 6.78 0.47
N LYS A 128 -23.94 6.14 -0.16
CA LYS A 128 -22.52 6.28 0.18
C LYS A 128 -21.99 7.70 -0.06
N ILE A 129 -22.34 8.30 -1.19
CA ILE A 129 -21.95 9.68 -1.54
C ILE A 129 -22.58 10.66 -0.54
N PHE A 130 -23.83 10.41 -0.15
CA PHE A 130 -24.54 11.23 0.85
C PHE A 130 -23.86 11.16 2.23
N ILE A 131 -23.52 9.96 2.71
CA ILE A 131 -22.77 9.80 3.96
C ILE A 131 -21.43 10.55 3.87
N LYS A 132 -20.69 10.41 2.77
CA LYS A 132 -19.42 11.12 2.54
C LYS A 132 -19.56 12.64 2.57
N LYS A 133 -20.64 13.16 1.98
CA LYS A 133 -20.98 14.58 2.06
C LYS A 133 -21.17 15.00 3.51
N MET A 134 -21.98 14.26 4.27
CA MET A 134 -22.26 14.55 5.68
C MET A 134 -21.02 14.46 6.57
N THR A 135 -20.09 13.56 6.28
CA THR A 135 -18.81 13.42 7.02
C THR A 135 -17.75 14.44 6.59
N GLY A 136 -18.06 15.36 5.67
CA GLY A 136 -17.10 16.36 5.20
C GLY A 136 -15.97 15.82 4.31
N HIS A 137 -16.13 14.62 3.73
CA HIS A 137 -15.08 13.93 2.93
C HIS A 137 -14.62 14.75 1.71
N TYR A 138 -15.49 15.62 1.16
CA TYR A 138 -15.20 16.39 -0.05
C TYR A 138 -14.59 17.77 0.20
N LYS A 139 -14.44 18.19 1.46
CA LYS A 139 -13.68 19.40 1.78
C LYS A 139 -12.21 19.13 1.51
N GLN A 140 -11.56 20.05 0.79
CA GLN A 140 -10.12 20.08 0.57
C GLN A 140 -9.47 20.13 1.95
N GLN A 141 -8.97 18.97 2.40
CA GLN A 141 -7.81 18.99 3.27
C GLN A 141 -6.72 19.62 2.41
N ASN A 142 -6.07 20.70 2.88
CA ASN A 142 -4.96 21.39 2.22
C ASN A 142 -4.02 20.40 1.52
N ALA A 143 -4.30 20.09 0.26
CA ALA A 143 -3.59 19.06 -0.51
C ALA A 143 -2.68 19.68 -1.57
N LEU A 144 -2.56 21.01 -1.59
CA LEU A 144 -1.65 21.75 -2.48
C LEU A 144 -0.95 22.95 -1.80
N ASP A 145 -1.18 23.20 -0.51
CA ASP A 145 -0.33 24.04 0.35
C ASP A 145 0.63 23.19 1.20
N HIS A 146 1.02 22.02 0.70
CA HIS A 146 2.29 21.46 1.13
C HIS A 146 3.40 22.29 0.45
N HIS A 147 3.61 23.48 1.01
CA HIS A 147 4.97 23.87 1.36
C HIS A 147 5.68 22.64 1.94
N GLU A 148 6.96 22.51 1.62
CA GLU A 148 7.89 21.44 1.95
C GLU A 148 8.07 21.13 3.45
N GLU A 149 7.13 21.49 4.33
CA GLU A 149 7.20 21.31 5.77
C GLU A 149 5.83 20.91 6.34
N ASP A 150 5.83 19.99 7.31
CA ASP A 150 4.71 19.30 7.99
C ASP A 150 4.03 18.17 7.18
N CYS A 151 4.35 16.89 7.34
CA CYS A 151 4.80 16.15 8.52
C CYS A 151 5.68 14.99 8.05
N ALA A 152 7.00 15.09 8.24
CA ALA A 152 7.90 13.94 8.24
C ALA A 152 7.60 13.07 9.46
N GLN A 153 6.42 12.47 9.48
CA GLN A 153 6.17 11.30 10.31
C GLN A 153 6.68 10.11 9.52
N GLU A 154 7.96 9.84 9.70
CA GLU A 154 8.73 8.80 9.00
C GLU A 154 8.02 7.44 9.12
N CYS A 155 7.37 7.04 8.03
CA CYS A 155 7.08 5.65 7.79
C CYS A 155 8.41 4.98 7.45
N HIS A 156 8.94 4.14 8.34
CA HIS A 156 10.25 3.51 8.14
C HIS A 156 10.07 2.29 7.23
N ILE A 157 10.39 2.45 5.94
CA ILE A 157 10.41 1.32 5.01
C ILE A 157 11.70 0.53 5.23
N ALA A 158 11.54 -0.76 5.53
CA ALA A 158 12.62 -1.69 5.79
C ALA A 158 12.61 -2.82 4.76
N ALA A 159 13.74 -3.01 4.09
CA ALA A 159 13.89 -4.05 3.09
C ALA A 159 14.65 -5.27 3.64
N ASP A 160 14.08 -6.45 3.41
CA ASP A 160 14.63 -7.72 3.89
C ASP A 160 15.34 -8.50 2.77
N ASP A 161 16.04 -9.56 3.16
CA ASP A 161 16.69 -10.54 2.28
C ASP A 161 17.90 -10.04 1.47
N TRP A 162 18.60 -9.00 1.91
CA TRP A 162 19.86 -8.62 1.27
C TRP A 162 20.86 -9.78 1.30
N GLY A 163 21.40 -10.11 0.13
CA GLY A 163 22.34 -11.20 -0.10
C GLY A 163 21.72 -12.44 -0.74
N LEU A 164 20.39 -12.51 -0.85
CA LEU A 164 19.70 -13.68 -1.39
C LEU A 164 19.87 -13.82 -2.91
N SER A 165 19.85 -12.71 -3.66
CA SER A 165 20.11 -12.70 -5.11
C SER A 165 20.61 -11.33 -5.59
N PRO A 166 21.27 -11.27 -6.77
CA PRO A 166 21.68 -10.00 -7.37
C PRO A 166 20.53 -9.02 -7.58
N ALA A 167 19.35 -9.47 -8.03
CA ALA A 167 18.22 -8.58 -8.29
C ALA A 167 17.62 -7.98 -7.01
N ILE A 168 17.60 -8.75 -5.92
CA ILE A 168 17.19 -8.23 -4.60
C ILE A 168 18.17 -7.14 -4.17
N ASN A 169 19.48 -7.40 -4.19
CA ASN A 169 20.48 -6.41 -3.78
C ASN A 169 20.38 -5.12 -4.63
N ARG A 170 20.23 -5.24 -5.96
CA ARG A 170 20.07 -4.06 -6.83
C ARG A 170 18.77 -3.30 -6.53
N GLY A 171 17.66 -4.00 -6.34
CA GLY A 171 16.37 -3.40 -6.02
C GLY A 171 16.42 -2.62 -4.70
N ILE A 172 16.96 -3.25 -3.65
CA ILE A 172 17.16 -2.64 -2.34
C ILE A 172 18.10 -1.43 -2.44
N LEU A 173 19.25 -1.59 -3.11
CA LEU A 173 20.24 -0.52 -3.23
C LEU A 173 19.64 0.71 -3.91
N LYS A 174 18.93 0.55 -5.02
CA LYS A 174 18.30 1.67 -5.75
C LYS A 174 17.28 2.41 -4.89
N LEU A 175 16.46 1.68 -4.13
CA LEU A 175 15.47 2.27 -3.22
C LEU A 175 16.14 2.98 -2.02
N ALA A 176 17.23 2.43 -1.50
CA ALA A 176 18.01 3.05 -0.43
C ALA A 176 18.74 4.31 -0.91
N GLN A 177 19.33 4.29 -2.10
CA GLN A 177 19.95 5.46 -2.73
C GLN A 177 18.94 6.58 -2.99
N GLY A 178 17.69 6.22 -3.31
CA GLY A 178 16.58 7.16 -3.44
C GLY A 178 16.02 7.67 -2.10
N GLY A 179 16.54 7.21 -0.96
CA GLY A 179 16.08 7.60 0.37
C GLY A 179 14.73 7.01 0.80
N ILE A 180 14.16 6.11 0.00
CA ILE A 180 12.86 5.47 0.24
C ILE A 180 13.00 4.39 1.31
N VAL A 181 14.01 3.54 1.18
CA VAL A 181 14.37 2.52 2.18
C VAL A 181 15.43 3.10 3.10
N LYS A 182 15.14 3.13 4.41
CA LYS A 182 16.09 3.60 5.44
C LYS A 182 16.64 2.48 6.33
N ARG A 183 16.16 1.25 6.14
CA ARG A 183 16.62 0.08 6.88
C ARG A 183 16.77 -1.12 5.97
N VAL A 184 17.87 -1.84 6.09
CA VAL A 184 18.15 -3.06 5.34
C VAL A 184 18.59 -4.18 6.27
N SER A 185 17.97 -5.35 6.13
CA SER A 185 18.31 -6.55 6.89
C SER A 185 19.09 -7.53 6.01
N VAL A 186 20.32 -7.83 6.42
CA VAL A 186 21.31 -8.61 5.65
C VAL A 186 21.34 -10.06 6.09
N MET A 187 21.34 -10.98 5.12
CA MET A 187 21.61 -12.41 5.30
C MET A 187 23.08 -12.70 4.96
N PRO A 188 24.00 -12.63 5.94
CA PRO A 188 25.44 -12.53 5.68
C PRO A 188 26.08 -13.81 5.12
N GLU A 189 25.44 -14.96 5.32
CA GLU A 189 25.92 -16.25 4.82
C GLU A 189 25.43 -16.57 3.39
N CYS A 190 24.56 -15.73 2.80
CA CYS A 190 24.07 -15.94 1.45
C CYS A 190 25.13 -15.56 0.40
N SER A 191 25.09 -16.24 -0.75
CA SER A 191 26.13 -16.15 -1.79
C SER A 191 26.35 -14.74 -2.34
N PHE A 192 25.35 -13.87 -2.27
CA PHE A 192 25.43 -12.50 -2.78
C PHE A 192 25.50 -11.45 -1.67
N ALA A 193 25.78 -11.83 -0.42
CA ALA A 193 25.84 -10.87 0.69
C ALA A 193 26.85 -9.73 0.44
N ASN A 194 27.98 -10.04 -0.20
CA ASN A 194 29.01 -9.06 -0.56
C ASN A 194 28.72 -8.27 -1.85
N TYR A 195 27.81 -8.76 -2.70
CA TYR A 195 27.52 -8.14 -3.99
C TYR A 195 26.85 -6.77 -3.79
N LEU A 196 27.47 -5.69 -4.27
CA LEU A 196 27.05 -4.29 -4.10
C LEU A 196 27.06 -3.78 -2.65
N LEU A 197 27.66 -4.51 -1.73
CA LEU A 197 27.67 -4.14 -0.31
C LEU A 197 28.42 -2.84 -0.05
N ASP A 198 29.52 -2.61 -0.77
CA ASP A 198 30.30 -1.37 -0.63
C ASP A 198 29.51 -0.13 -1.02
N ASP A 199 28.61 -0.24 -2.00
CA ASP A 199 27.73 0.87 -2.38
C ASP A 199 26.62 1.08 -1.37
N LEU A 200 26.09 0.00 -0.78
CA LEU A 200 25.12 0.07 0.31
C LEU A 200 25.70 0.79 1.54
N LYS A 201 26.93 0.43 1.92
CA LYS A 201 27.66 1.02 3.07
C LYS A 201 27.93 2.52 2.92
N LYS A 202 27.99 3.05 1.70
CA LYS A 202 28.22 4.49 1.44
C LYS A 202 26.99 5.36 1.71
N ILE A 203 25.80 4.76 1.81
CA ILE A 203 24.55 5.51 2.02
C ILE A 203 24.51 6.01 3.46
N LYS A 204 24.44 7.34 3.61
CA LYS A 204 24.34 7.98 4.93
C LYS A 204 22.99 7.68 5.57
N ASP A 205 22.98 7.55 6.90
CA ASP A 205 21.79 7.32 7.72
C ASP A 205 20.99 6.03 7.39
N LEU A 206 21.61 5.09 6.67
CA LEU A 206 21.03 3.78 6.39
C LEU A 206 21.29 2.83 7.57
N GLU A 207 20.23 2.29 8.17
CA GLU A 207 20.36 1.26 9.20
C GLU A 207 20.57 -0.12 8.58
N ILE A 208 21.71 -0.74 8.86
CA ILE A 208 22.02 -2.11 8.41
C ILE A 208 21.96 -3.06 9.59
N GLY A 209 21.15 -4.12 9.48
CA GLY A 209 20.96 -5.11 10.54
C GLY A 209 21.14 -6.54 10.08
N LEU A 210 21.07 -7.45 11.04
CA LEU A 210 21.20 -8.88 10.81
C LEU A 210 19.82 -9.52 10.61
N HIS A 211 19.62 -10.11 9.44
CA HIS A 211 18.47 -10.95 9.11
C HIS A 211 18.77 -12.41 9.41
N LEU A 212 18.45 -12.87 10.62
CA LEU A 212 18.77 -14.23 11.06
C LEU A 212 18.08 -15.28 10.20
N ASN A 213 18.87 -16.16 9.61
CA ASN A 213 18.40 -17.25 8.79
C ASN A 213 18.58 -18.61 9.49
N PHE A 214 17.47 -19.32 9.70
CA PHE A 214 17.45 -20.68 10.21
C PHE A 214 16.88 -21.70 9.22
N THR A 215 16.43 -21.26 8.04
CA THR A 215 15.63 -22.09 7.13
C THR A 215 16.19 -22.16 5.71
N TYR A 216 16.66 -21.05 5.15
CA TYR A 216 17.18 -21.03 3.78
C TYR A 216 18.57 -21.70 3.69
N LYS A 217 18.70 -22.71 2.81
CA LYS A 217 19.93 -23.53 2.66
C LYS A 217 20.46 -24.08 4.00
N LYS A 218 19.56 -24.36 4.95
CA LYS A 218 19.87 -24.99 6.25
C LYS A 218 19.38 -26.45 6.26
N LYS A 219 19.79 -27.20 7.29
CA LYS A 219 19.35 -28.59 7.50
C LYS A 219 17.83 -28.74 7.61
N VAL A 220 17.18 -27.70 8.12
CA VAL A 220 15.72 -27.60 8.18
C VAL A 220 15.31 -26.51 7.22
N ASP A 221 14.60 -26.87 6.16
CA ASP A 221 14.34 -26.04 4.99
C ASP A 221 13.02 -25.24 5.06
N SER A 222 12.25 -25.36 6.15
CA SER A 222 10.99 -24.62 6.30
C SER A 222 10.74 -24.16 7.73
N PRO A 223 10.05 -23.01 7.92
CA PRO A 223 9.74 -22.49 9.25
C PRO A 223 8.91 -23.46 10.08
N LEU A 224 8.00 -24.20 9.46
CA LEU A 224 7.14 -25.14 10.16
C LEU A 224 7.92 -26.37 10.64
N LYS A 225 8.80 -26.94 9.80
CA LYS A 225 9.70 -28.03 10.22
C LYS A 225 10.65 -27.55 11.32
N PHE A 226 11.13 -26.30 11.24
CA PHE A 226 11.98 -25.70 12.27
C PHE A 226 11.21 -25.51 13.59
N LEU A 227 9.93 -25.15 13.50
CA LEU A 227 9.02 -25.10 14.64
C LEU A 227 8.87 -26.47 15.31
N PHE A 228 8.57 -27.51 14.51
CA PHE A 228 8.48 -28.88 15.00
C PHE A 228 9.77 -29.38 15.64
N PHE A 229 10.94 -29.05 15.08
CA PHE A 229 12.24 -29.38 15.66
C PHE A 229 12.37 -28.86 17.10
N MET A 230 11.91 -27.65 17.39
CA MET A 230 12.01 -27.08 18.74
C MET A 230 11.04 -27.74 19.73
N PHE A 231 9.87 -28.18 19.27
CA PHE A 231 8.90 -28.89 20.10
C PHE A 231 9.15 -30.39 20.21
N ASN A 232 10.07 -30.96 19.42
CA ASN A 232 10.36 -32.38 19.45
C ASN A 232 10.93 -32.80 20.82
N PRO A 233 10.22 -33.59 21.64
CA PRO A 233 10.66 -33.95 22.99
C PRO A 233 11.85 -34.92 22.98
N LEU A 234 12.11 -35.61 21.86
CA LEU A 234 13.23 -36.54 21.72
C LEU A 234 14.59 -35.84 21.62
N ILE A 235 14.59 -34.53 21.33
CA ILE A 235 15.81 -33.74 21.17
C ILE A 235 16.04 -32.93 22.45
N SER A 236 17.20 -33.11 23.08
CA SER A 236 17.49 -32.46 24.36
C SER A 236 17.44 -30.92 24.25
N PRO A 237 16.88 -30.22 25.28
CA PRO A 237 16.87 -28.76 25.30
C PRO A 237 18.27 -28.13 25.21
N ARG A 238 19.28 -28.79 25.80
CA ARG A 238 20.68 -28.35 25.74
C ARG A 238 21.22 -28.36 24.31
N PHE A 239 20.95 -29.44 23.56
CA PHE A 239 21.36 -29.55 22.16
C PHE A 239 20.68 -28.49 21.29
N LYS A 240 19.36 -28.29 21.44
CA LYS A 240 18.64 -27.22 20.71
C LYS A 240 19.24 -25.85 20.95
N LYS A 241 19.53 -25.53 22.23
CA LYS A 241 20.14 -24.26 22.61
C LYS A 241 21.53 -24.09 22.00
N SER A 242 22.38 -25.11 22.06
CA SER A 242 23.73 -25.09 21.45
C SER A 242 23.64 -24.88 19.95
N TYR A 243 22.81 -25.67 19.27
CA TYR A 243 22.61 -25.59 17.83
C TYR A 243 22.15 -24.20 17.38
N ILE A 244 21.16 -23.62 18.05
CA ILE A 244 20.66 -22.27 17.70
C ILE A 244 21.74 -21.22 17.97
N GLN A 245 22.45 -21.30 19.09
CA GLN A 245 23.52 -20.35 19.42
C GLN A 245 24.67 -20.42 18.40
N GLU A 246 25.10 -21.63 18.02
CA GLU A 246 26.12 -21.84 16.98
C GLU A 246 25.72 -21.21 15.64
N GLN A 247 24.43 -21.31 15.25
CA GLN A 247 23.93 -20.67 14.03
C GLN A 247 23.88 -19.15 14.13
N ILE A 248 23.56 -18.59 15.31
CA ILE A 248 23.60 -17.14 15.54
C ILE A 248 25.05 -16.65 15.48
N ASP A 249 25.96 -17.32 16.17
CA ASP A 249 27.37 -16.95 16.24
C ASP A 249 28.06 -17.03 14.87
N SER A 250 27.74 -18.05 14.07
CA SER A 250 28.20 -18.19 12.68
C SER A 250 27.80 -16.99 11.82
N GLN A 251 26.52 -16.59 11.89
CA GLN A 251 26.00 -15.45 11.13
C GLN A 251 26.56 -14.11 11.61
N LEU A 252 26.79 -13.94 12.92
CA LEU A 252 27.46 -12.76 13.45
C LEU A 252 28.92 -12.68 12.99
N LYS A 253 29.62 -13.81 12.96
CA LYS A 253 30.98 -13.87 12.41
C LYS A 253 30.98 -13.54 10.92
N ALA A 254 29.97 -14.00 10.17
CA ALA A 254 29.80 -13.63 8.77
C ALA A 254 29.54 -12.13 8.58
N MET A 255 28.73 -11.48 9.45
CA MET A 255 28.58 -10.02 9.46
C MET A 255 29.92 -9.31 9.70
N GLN A 256 30.69 -9.77 10.68
CA GLN A 256 32.01 -9.21 10.99
C GLN A 256 32.98 -9.35 9.82
N ASN A 257 32.99 -10.49 9.13
CA ASN A 257 33.82 -10.69 7.93
C ASN A 257 33.43 -9.77 6.77
N LEU A 258 32.19 -9.27 6.76
CA LEU A 258 31.70 -8.27 5.81
C LEU A 258 31.91 -6.83 6.33
N ASP A 259 32.66 -6.63 7.42
CA ASP A 259 32.85 -5.34 8.10
C ASP A 259 31.52 -4.65 8.49
N LEU A 260 30.50 -5.44 8.80
CA LEU A 260 29.19 -4.95 9.24
C LEU A 260 29.00 -5.13 10.75
N HIS A 261 28.51 -4.07 11.39
CA HIS A 261 28.06 -4.10 12.78
C HIS A 261 26.53 -3.92 12.78
N PRO A 262 25.74 -4.96 13.12
CA PRO A 262 24.29 -4.89 13.01
C PRO A 262 23.69 -3.85 13.98
N MET A 263 22.83 -2.97 13.46
CA MET A 263 22.09 -1.98 14.25
C MET A 263 20.77 -2.50 14.80
N HIS A 264 20.21 -3.54 14.17
CA HIS A 264 19.02 -4.27 14.59
C HIS A 264 19.18 -5.77 14.28
N ILE A 265 18.35 -6.59 14.92
CA ILE A 265 18.24 -8.03 14.63
C ILE A 265 16.78 -8.38 14.35
N ASP A 266 16.53 -9.02 13.23
CA ASP A 266 15.27 -9.67 12.90
C ASP A 266 15.57 -11.07 12.32
N GLY A 267 14.59 -11.70 11.68
CA GLY A 267 14.75 -13.06 11.20
C GLY A 267 13.97 -13.33 9.93
N HIS A 268 14.63 -14.05 9.02
CA HIS A 268 14.01 -14.63 7.85
C HIS A 268 12.88 -15.57 8.29
N HIS A 269 11.71 -15.42 7.66
CA HIS A 269 10.46 -16.07 8.06
C HIS A 269 10.01 -15.83 9.52
N HIS A 270 10.51 -14.76 10.16
CA HIS A 270 10.26 -14.45 11.57
C HIS A 270 10.70 -15.54 12.56
N CYS A 271 11.63 -16.43 12.18
CA CYS A 271 12.08 -17.50 13.07
C CYS A 271 12.75 -16.98 14.36
N HIS A 272 13.14 -15.70 14.42
CA HIS A 272 13.72 -15.07 15.62
C HIS A 272 12.75 -14.98 16.80
N ILE A 273 11.44 -15.02 16.57
CA ILE A 273 10.42 -14.99 17.65
C ILE A 273 10.07 -16.38 18.19
N PHE A 274 10.66 -17.43 17.62
CA PHE A 274 10.30 -18.79 17.97
C PHE A 274 10.74 -19.16 19.40
N PRO A 275 10.06 -20.10 20.07
CA PRO A 275 10.49 -20.64 21.36
C PRO A 275 11.93 -21.14 21.28
N TYR A 276 12.71 -21.07 22.36
CA TYR A 276 14.17 -21.33 22.36
C TYR A 276 15.03 -20.34 21.56
N VAL A 277 14.55 -19.79 20.44
CA VAL A 277 15.28 -18.81 19.62
C VAL A 277 15.21 -17.42 20.24
N ALA A 278 14.02 -16.91 20.54
CA ALA A 278 13.82 -15.56 21.05
C ALA A 278 14.67 -15.23 22.29
N PRO A 279 14.83 -16.12 23.29
CA PRO A 279 15.74 -15.87 24.41
C PRO A 279 17.21 -15.72 24.03
N LEU A 280 17.68 -16.49 23.05
CA LEU A 280 19.06 -16.42 22.60
C LEU A 280 19.30 -15.17 21.76
N VAL A 281 18.34 -14.79 20.92
CA VAL A 281 18.35 -13.52 20.18
C VAL A 281 18.38 -12.35 21.17
N ALA A 282 17.55 -12.37 22.21
CA ALA A 282 17.51 -11.32 23.22
C ALA A 282 18.84 -11.16 23.97
N GLN A 283 19.42 -12.28 24.41
CA GLN A 283 20.74 -12.30 25.07
C GLN A 283 21.86 -11.82 24.15
N THR A 284 21.80 -12.21 22.87
CA THR A 284 22.77 -11.81 21.86
C THR A 284 22.68 -10.32 21.58
N ALA A 285 21.46 -9.80 21.41
CA ALA A 285 21.24 -8.38 21.19
C ALA A 285 21.72 -7.53 22.39
N GLU A 286 21.45 -7.98 23.63
CA GLU A 286 21.96 -7.33 24.83
C GLU A 286 23.50 -7.27 24.84
N LYS A 287 24.18 -8.39 24.56
CA LYS A 287 25.66 -8.45 24.46
C LYS A 287 26.22 -7.49 23.41
N LEU A 288 25.53 -7.35 22.28
CA LEU A 288 25.91 -6.45 21.19
C LEU A 288 25.43 -5.01 21.40
N LYS A 289 24.74 -4.72 22.51
CA LYS A 289 24.10 -3.43 22.81
C LYS A 289 23.08 -2.98 21.74
N ILE A 290 22.49 -3.94 21.04
CA ILE A 290 21.42 -3.72 20.06
C ILE A 290 20.10 -3.64 20.81
N LYS A 291 19.36 -2.55 20.56
CA LYS A 291 18.08 -2.28 21.24
C LYS A 291 16.86 -2.50 20.35
N GLN A 292 17.03 -2.93 19.11
CA GLN A 292 15.93 -2.97 18.14
C GLN A 292 15.75 -4.36 17.54
N THR A 293 14.50 -4.83 17.54
CA THR A 293 14.06 -6.06 16.88
C THR A 293 12.62 -5.92 16.36
N ARG A 294 12.11 -6.97 15.71
CA ARG A 294 10.74 -7.02 15.20
C ARG A 294 9.88 -7.98 16.01
N LEU A 295 8.63 -7.58 16.28
CA LEU A 295 7.66 -8.43 16.97
C LEU A 295 6.27 -8.35 16.30
N PRO A 296 5.79 -9.43 15.67
CA PRO A 296 4.46 -9.51 15.05
C PRO A 296 3.29 -9.39 16.03
N THR A 297 2.91 -8.17 16.40
CA THR A 297 1.80 -7.92 17.36
C THR A 297 0.51 -7.42 16.73
N GLU A 298 0.48 -7.20 15.41
CA GLU A 298 -0.69 -6.65 14.71
C GLU A 298 -1.92 -7.55 14.82
N SER A 299 -3.06 -6.94 15.23
CA SER A 299 -4.34 -7.64 15.35
C SER A 299 -4.83 -8.24 14.02
N SER A 300 -4.48 -7.60 12.90
CA SER A 300 -4.83 -8.08 11.55
C SER A 300 -4.23 -9.44 11.21
N LEU A 301 -3.12 -9.83 11.84
CA LEU A 301 -2.46 -11.11 11.59
C LEU A 301 -3.27 -12.30 12.11
N TRP A 302 -4.07 -12.11 13.17
CA TRP A 302 -4.91 -13.16 13.76
C TRP A 302 -5.97 -13.71 12.78
N LEU A 303 -6.42 -12.89 11.83
CA LEU A 303 -7.42 -13.26 10.82
C LEU A 303 -6.79 -13.70 9.49
N SER A 304 -5.48 -13.92 9.46
CA SER A 304 -4.73 -14.30 8.27
C SER A 304 -4.11 -15.69 8.38
N ASN A 305 -3.55 -16.21 7.29
CA ASN A 305 -2.73 -17.43 7.31
C ASN A 305 -1.45 -17.30 8.18
N LYS A 306 -1.14 -16.09 8.67
CA LYS A 306 -0.02 -15.80 9.58
C LYS A 306 -0.44 -15.76 11.07
N PHE A 307 -1.62 -16.29 11.44
CA PHE A 307 -2.14 -16.27 12.82
C PHE A 307 -1.20 -16.86 13.87
N LEU A 308 -0.27 -17.74 13.47
CA LEU A 308 0.72 -18.33 14.37
C LEU A 308 1.76 -17.30 14.86
N LEU A 309 2.08 -16.28 14.04
CA LEU A 309 3.07 -15.26 14.40
C LEU A 309 2.68 -14.42 15.63
N PRO A 310 1.45 -13.87 15.75
CA PRO A 310 1.06 -13.15 16.96
C PRO A 310 0.97 -14.06 18.20
N PHE A 311 0.61 -15.33 18.02
CA PHE A 311 0.68 -16.30 19.12
C PHE A 311 2.11 -16.51 19.62
N LEU A 312 3.07 -16.75 18.72
CA LEU A 312 4.48 -16.91 19.08
C LEU A 312 5.08 -15.62 19.66
N SER A 313 4.60 -14.47 19.20
CA SER A 313 5.01 -13.15 19.69
C SER A 313 4.70 -12.95 21.17
N LEU A 314 3.62 -13.55 21.70
CA LEU A 314 3.31 -13.49 23.14
C LEU A 314 4.44 -14.10 23.98
N PHE A 315 5.05 -15.19 23.51
CA PHE A 315 6.16 -15.84 24.20
C PHE A 315 7.46 -15.05 24.04
N ALA A 316 7.74 -14.57 22.83
CA ALA A 316 8.94 -13.78 22.54
C ALA A 316 8.96 -12.45 23.31
N LYS A 317 7.80 -11.79 23.44
CA LYS A 317 7.63 -10.49 24.11
C LYS A 317 8.27 -10.46 25.50
N LYS A 318 7.95 -11.45 26.34
CA LYS A 318 8.49 -11.55 27.71
C LYS A 318 10.03 -11.58 27.71
N SER A 319 10.63 -12.26 26.74
CA SER A 319 12.08 -12.34 26.63
C SER A 319 12.69 -11.04 26.12
N PHE A 320 12.05 -10.39 25.15
CA PHE A 320 12.52 -9.12 24.58
C PHE A 320 12.42 -7.98 25.60
N GLU A 321 11.31 -7.87 26.32
CA GLU A 321 11.12 -6.89 27.40
C GLU A 321 12.17 -7.06 28.50
N LYS A 322 12.46 -8.32 28.91
CA LYS A 322 13.48 -8.62 29.91
C LYS A 322 14.86 -8.07 29.55
N HIS A 323 15.21 -8.06 28.26
CA HIS A 323 16.51 -7.59 27.75
C HIS A 323 16.42 -6.18 27.13
N GLN A 324 15.36 -5.43 27.44
CA GLN A 324 15.16 -4.04 26.99
C GLN A 324 15.20 -3.87 25.46
N LEU A 325 14.73 -4.88 24.72
CA LEU A 325 14.57 -4.80 23.28
C LEU A 325 13.29 -4.05 22.93
N ASN A 326 13.46 -2.95 22.20
CA ASN A 326 12.36 -2.23 21.58
C ASN A 326 11.93 -2.98 20.33
N TYR A 327 10.62 -3.14 20.17
CA TYR A 327 10.02 -3.69 18.98
C TYR A 327 9.04 -2.67 18.41
N ARG A 328 9.16 -2.40 17.11
CA ARG A 328 8.22 -1.53 16.39
C ARG A 328 7.05 -2.36 15.89
N PRO A 329 5.81 -1.84 15.93
CA PRO A 329 4.73 -2.45 15.16
C PRO A 329 5.11 -2.39 13.68
N PHE A 330 4.74 -3.40 12.90
CA PHE A 330 5.04 -3.41 11.47
C PHE A 330 3.79 -3.52 10.63
N PHE A 331 3.92 -3.13 9.36
CA PHE A 331 2.88 -3.22 8.37
C PHE A 331 3.41 -3.98 7.15
N TYR A 332 2.65 -4.98 6.71
CA TYR A 332 2.87 -5.67 5.44
C TYR A 332 1.93 -5.12 4.38
N PRO A 333 2.44 -4.39 3.37
CA PRO A 333 1.63 -3.98 2.22
C PRO A 333 1.14 -5.22 1.49
N THR A 334 -0.18 -5.30 1.26
CA THR A 334 -0.73 -6.37 0.41
C THR A 334 -0.42 -6.08 -1.06
N LEU A 335 -0.34 -7.12 -1.90
CA LEU A 335 -0.18 -6.94 -3.36
C LEU A 335 -1.27 -6.05 -3.99
N LYS A 336 -2.50 -6.09 -3.44
CA LYS A 336 -3.59 -5.23 -3.90
C LYS A 336 -3.32 -3.75 -3.59
N LEU A 337 -2.68 -3.48 -2.46
CA LEU A 337 -2.31 -2.14 -2.05
C LEU A 337 -1.11 -1.62 -2.84
N LEU A 338 -0.11 -2.48 -3.06
CA LEU A 338 1.09 -2.15 -3.84
C LEU A 338 0.74 -1.76 -5.28
N LYS A 339 -0.25 -2.43 -5.89
CA LYS A 339 -0.71 -2.11 -7.26
C LYS A 339 -1.46 -0.77 -7.40
N ASP A 340 -1.66 -0.01 -6.32
CA ASP A 340 -2.42 1.25 -6.31
C ASP A 340 -1.66 2.32 -5.52
N ASP A 341 -0.87 3.13 -6.24
CA ASP A 341 0.04 4.12 -5.66
C ASP A 341 -0.66 5.11 -4.72
N ALA A 342 -1.88 5.54 -5.07
CA ALA A 342 -2.65 6.49 -4.25
C ALA A 342 -3.09 5.86 -2.93
N LYS A 343 -3.57 4.60 -2.97
CA LYS A 343 -3.91 3.87 -1.75
C LYS A 343 -2.67 3.53 -0.94
N LEU A 344 -1.55 3.18 -1.58
CA LEU A 344 -0.29 2.89 -0.91
C LEU A 344 0.20 4.13 -0.13
N ARG A 345 0.33 5.29 -0.79
CA ARG A 345 0.71 6.56 -0.14
C ARG A 345 -0.20 6.89 1.04
N LYS A 346 -1.52 6.73 0.88
CA LYS A 346 -2.51 6.94 1.94
C LYS A 346 -2.39 5.93 3.10
N ALA A 347 -2.02 4.69 2.81
CA ALA A 347 -1.81 3.68 3.84
C ALA A 347 -0.52 3.96 4.62
N LEU A 348 0.57 4.32 3.92
CA LEU A 348 1.85 4.67 4.53
C LEU A 348 1.72 5.91 5.42
N SER A 349 1.01 6.96 4.98
CA SER A 349 0.80 8.16 5.80
C SER A 349 0.00 7.91 7.09
N ARG A 350 -0.86 6.90 7.09
CA ARG A 350 -1.63 6.47 8.29
C ARG A 350 -0.86 5.55 9.21
N LYS A 351 0.31 5.07 8.80
CA LYS A 351 1.14 4.11 9.51
C LYS A 351 2.42 4.75 10.06
N SER A 352 2.32 6.03 10.43
CA SER A 352 3.34 6.74 11.21
C SER A 352 3.76 5.92 12.45
N GLY A 353 5.08 5.72 12.62
CA GLY A 353 5.66 4.92 13.70
C GLY A 353 5.67 3.40 13.46
N PHE A 354 5.17 2.92 12.33
CA PHE A 354 5.29 1.52 11.94
C PHE A 354 6.53 1.29 11.07
N GLU A 355 7.07 0.09 11.17
CA GLU A 355 8.03 -0.42 10.20
C GLU A 355 7.29 -1.07 9.03
N VAL A 356 7.47 -0.58 7.80
CA VAL A 356 6.87 -1.17 6.61
C VAL A 356 7.84 -2.14 6.00
N ILE A 357 7.53 -3.43 6.12
CA ILE A 357 8.43 -4.49 5.67
C ILE A 357 8.13 -4.79 4.21
N VAL A 358 9.18 -4.72 3.39
CA VAL A 358 9.15 -4.94 1.95
C VAL A 358 10.25 -5.90 1.53
N HIS A 359 10.06 -6.53 0.38
CA HIS A 359 10.96 -7.51 -0.21
C HIS A 359 11.22 -7.14 -1.68
N PRO A 360 11.77 -5.96 -2.00
CA PRO A 360 11.89 -5.49 -3.37
C PRO A 360 12.98 -6.24 -4.14
N ALA A 361 12.74 -6.46 -5.44
CA ALA A 361 13.77 -6.91 -6.39
C ALA A 361 13.56 -6.19 -7.72
N ASP A 362 14.63 -5.80 -8.40
CA ASP A 362 14.48 -5.08 -9.68
C ASP A 362 14.04 -5.99 -10.84
N GLU A 363 14.32 -7.30 -10.74
CA GLU A 363 13.85 -8.35 -11.62
C GLU A 363 13.61 -9.66 -10.84
N ALA A 364 12.97 -10.64 -11.48
CA ALA A 364 12.54 -11.89 -10.84
C ALA A 364 13.58 -13.01 -11.01
N ASP A 365 14.75 -12.92 -10.36
CA ASP A 365 15.91 -13.80 -10.60
C ASP A 365 16.06 -14.98 -9.64
N LEU A 366 15.14 -15.19 -8.69
CA LEU A 366 15.31 -16.21 -7.64
C LEU A 366 15.41 -17.64 -8.21
N HIS A 367 14.66 -17.92 -9.27
CA HIS A 367 14.71 -19.20 -9.99
C HIS A 367 16.05 -19.49 -10.66
N LEU A 368 16.85 -18.47 -10.95
CA LEU A 368 18.18 -18.60 -11.58
C LEU A 368 19.28 -18.91 -10.56
N ASN A 369 18.99 -18.72 -9.27
CA ASN A 369 19.97 -18.76 -8.18
C ASN A 369 19.71 -19.90 -7.18
N ASP A 370 19.00 -20.95 -7.61
CA ASP A 370 18.59 -22.09 -6.77
C ASP A 370 17.89 -21.65 -5.47
N CYS A 371 17.09 -20.58 -5.55
CA CYS A 371 16.29 -20.11 -4.42
C CYS A 371 14.85 -20.61 -4.57
N ALA A 372 14.44 -21.52 -3.68
CA ALA A 372 13.09 -22.08 -3.63
C ALA A 372 12.05 -21.14 -2.97
N ASP A 373 12.29 -19.83 -2.97
CA ASP A 373 11.31 -18.86 -2.47
C ASP A 373 10.25 -18.60 -3.55
N HIS A 374 8.99 -18.87 -3.20
CA HIS A 374 7.85 -18.68 -4.08
C HIS A 374 7.49 -17.20 -4.28
N TYR A 375 8.00 -16.31 -3.44
CA TYR A 375 7.77 -14.87 -3.51
C TYR A 375 8.82 -14.22 -4.43
N ASN A 376 8.60 -14.30 -5.75
CA ASN A 376 9.57 -13.86 -6.76
C ASN A 376 9.04 -12.68 -7.61
N HIS A 377 7.95 -12.88 -8.36
CA HIS A 377 7.37 -11.81 -9.19
C HIS A 377 6.77 -10.68 -8.35
N GLU A 378 6.29 -11.02 -7.17
CA GLU A 378 5.77 -10.11 -6.17
C GLU A 378 6.81 -9.06 -5.74
N ARG A 379 8.09 -9.48 -5.63
CA ARG A 379 9.21 -8.59 -5.29
C ARG A 379 9.42 -7.49 -6.32
N VAL A 380 9.18 -7.80 -7.59
CA VAL A 380 9.25 -6.83 -8.69
C VAL A 380 8.10 -5.83 -8.63
N ILE A 381 6.90 -6.29 -8.25
CA ILE A 381 5.76 -5.41 -8.02
C ILE A 381 6.07 -4.46 -6.87
N GLU A 382 6.61 -4.97 -5.76
CA GLU A 382 7.04 -4.14 -4.63
C GLU A 382 8.03 -3.06 -5.05
N TYR A 383 9.13 -3.45 -5.72
CA TYR A 383 10.13 -2.51 -6.21
C TYR A 383 9.52 -1.41 -7.11
N LYS A 384 8.67 -1.77 -8.07
CA LYS A 384 8.01 -0.80 -8.96
C LYS A 384 7.05 0.13 -8.23
N SER A 385 6.32 -0.40 -7.25
CA SER A 385 5.36 0.39 -6.47
C SER A 385 6.08 1.40 -5.58
N LEU A 386 7.21 0.98 -4.98
CA LEU A 386 8.02 1.83 -4.11
C LEU A 386 8.80 2.88 -4.89
N THR A 387 9.29 2.57 -6.10
CA THR A 387 9.98 3.57 -6.94
C THR A 387 9.07 4.71 -7.41
N ASN A 388 7.75 4.50 -7.40
CA ASN A 388 6.75 5.52 -7.71
C ASN A 388 6.32 6.36 -6.49
N LEU A 389 6.91 6.15 -5.29
CA LEU A 389 6.52 6.83 -4.05
C LEU A 389 7.02 8.26 -3.90
#